data_AF-A0A9Q3Q2B4-F1
#
_entry.id   AF-A0A9Q3Q2B4-F1
#
_cell.length_a   1.000
_cell.length_b   1.000
_cell.length_c   1.000
_cell.angle_alpha   90.00
_cell.angle_beta   90.00
_cell.angle_gamma   90.00
#
_symmetry.space_group_name_H-M   'P 1'
#
loop_
_entity.id
_entity.type
_entity.pdbx_description
1 polymer ?
#
loop_
_entity_poly.entity_id
_entity_poly.type
_entity_poly.pdbx_seq_one_letter_code
_entity_poly.pdbx_strand_id
1 'polypeptide(L)'
;MVERGNKQLKDALMKMCGENGSKWKEYLPLITLADKISAKRTTDYSPFEFQFGQKAVLPIDIEAKSYLSFEWHKVQSTEDLLEARAEQLSGEEEIRIRAKEKLKNAREDSVKYWDRKLAYQIRKPIHPGEIILVYNKALESQWVLLFKNRWKGPYRAVRQINNGPYELEELDGTKLATRFA
;
A
#
# COMPACT_ATOMS: atom_id res chain seq x y z
N MET A 1 -3.48 -0.06 0.66
CA MET A 1 -2.29 -0.14 -0.23
C MET A 1 -1.83 -1.56 -0.51
N VAL A 2 -2.43 -2.60 0.10
CA VAL A 2 -2.04 -4.01 -0.09
C VAL A 2 -2.40 -4.52 -1.50
N GLU A 3 -3.59 -4.18 -2.01
CA GLU A 3 -4.07 -4.71 -3.31
C GLU A 3 -3.26 -4.24 -4.52
N ARG A 4 -2.76 -2.99 -4.52
CA ARG A 4 -1.94 -2.48 -5.64
C ARG A 4 -0.57 -3.14 -5.72
N GLY A 5 0.05 -3.45 -4.58
CA GLY A 5 1.34 -4.15 -4.53
C GLY A 5 1.24 -5.59 -5.04
N ASN A 6 0.11 -6.25 -4.75
CA ASN A 6 -0.12 -7.65 -5.16
C ASN A 6 -0.13 -7.84 -6.68
N LYS A 7 -0.62 -6.85 -7.44
CA LYS A 7 -0.61 -6.93 -8.91
C LYS A 7 0.83 -6.99 -9.45
N GLN A 8 1.72 -6.13 -8.96
CA GLN A 8 3.10 -6.05 -9.44
C GLN A 8 3.88 -7.32 -9.09
N LEU A 9 3.69 -7.85 -7.88
CA LEU A 9 4.27 -9.12 -7.46
C LEU A 9 3.79 -10.28 -8.33
N LYS A 10 2.48 -10.34 -8.61
CA LYS A 10 1.90 -11.35 -9.51
C LYS A 10 2.45 -11.24 -10.92
N ASP A 11 2.53 -10.03 -11.48
CA ASP A 11 3.04 -9.80 -12.83
C ASP A 11 4.53 -10.19 -12.94
N ALA A 12 5.34 -9.89 -11.91
CA ALA A 12 6.73 -10.33 -11.84
C ALA A 12 6.86 -11.85 -11.73
N LEU A 13 6.01 -12.50 -10.93
CA LEU A 13 5.97 -13.96 -10.79
C LEU A 13 5.62 -14.64 -12.11
N MET A 14 4.61 -14.15 -12.82
CA MET A 14 4.22 -14.69 -14.13
C MET A 14 5.36 -14.55 -15.14
N LYS A 15 6.08 -13.43 -15.16
CA LYS A 15 7.23 -13.23 -16.05
C LYS A 15 8.38 -14.19 -15.74
N MET A 16 8.67 -14.44 -14.47
CA MET A 16 9.77 -15.32 -14.05
C MET A 16 9.45 -16.81 -14.22
N CYS A 17 8.19 -17.22 -14.00
CA CYS A 17 7.78 -18.62 -14.16
C CYS A 17 7.58 -19.01 -15.64
N GLY A 18 7.34 -18.03 -16.52
CA GLY A 18 7.04 -18.29 -17.93
C GLY A 18 5.80 -19.18 -18.09
N GLU A 19 5.85 -20.14 -19.00
CA GLU A 19 4.78 -21.11 -19.24
C GLU A 19 4.70 -22.19 -18.15
N ASN A 20 5.80 -22.42 -17.41
CA ASN A 20 5.86 -23.44 -16.38
C ASN A 20 5.61 -22.84 -14.99
N GLY A 21 4.33 -22.72 -14.64
CA GLY A 21 3.89 -22.18 -13.36
C GLY A 21 4.35 -22.95 -12.11
N SER A 22 5.01 -24.11 -12.21
CA SER A 22 5.38 -24.92 -11.04
C SER A 22 6.48 -24.29 -10.18
N LYS A 23 7.33 -23.43 -10.76
CA LYS A 23 8.50 -22.83 -10.08
C LYS A 23 8.18 -21.59 -9.24
N TRP A 24 6.90 -21.18 -9.13
CA TRP A 24 6.53 -19.95 -8.41
C TRP A 24 7.00 -19.91 -6.97
N LYS A 25 7.07 -21.08 -6.30
CA LYS A 25 7.56 -21.20 -4.92
C LYS A 25 9.05 -20.84 -4.78
N GLU A 26 9.85 -21.12 -5.81
CA GLU A 26 11.28 -20.81 -5.86
C GLU A 26 11.51 -19.32 -6.10
N TYR A 27 10.72 -18.71 -6.99
CA TYR A 27 10.88 -17.29 -7.34
C TYR A 27 10.19 -16.32 -6.37
N LEU A 28 9.20 -16.76 -5.58
CA LEU A 28 8.49 -15.89 -4.66
C LEU A 28 9.40 -15.19 -3.63
N PRO A 29 10.33 -15.88 -2.93
CA PRO A 29 11.27 -15.21 -2.02
C PRO A 29 12.14 -14.17 -2.73
N LEU A 30 12.60 -14.47 -3.95
CA LEU A 30 13.44 -13.56 -4.73
C LEU A 30 12.69 -12.30 -5.16
N ILE A 31 11.45 -12.46 -5.64
CA ILE A 31 10.61 -11.34 -6.08
C ILE A 31 10.17 -10.50 -4.90
N THR A 32 9.83 -11.11 -3.76
CA THR A 32 9.47 -10.36 -2.56
C THR A 32 10.64 -9.59 -1.99
N LEU A 33 11.87 -10.13 -2.06
CA LEU A 33 13.08 -9.38 -1.71
C LEU A 33 13.31 -8.23 -2.70
N ALA A 34 13.23 -8.49 -4.01
CA ALA A 34 13.38 -7.48 -5.04
C ALA A 34 12.39 -6.31 -4.85
N ASP A 35 11.13 -6.60 -4.49
CA ASP A 35 10.13 -5.56 -4.22
C ASP A 35 10.46 -4.71 -2.98
N LYS A 36 11.08 -5.32 -1.96
CA LYS A 36 11.50 -4.62 -0.74
C LYS A 36 12.70 -3.71 -0.97
N ILE A 37 13.63 -4.08 -1.85
CA ILE A 37 14.85 -3.30 -2.10
C ILE A 37 14.71 -2.32 -3.27
N SER A 38 13.65 -2.45 -4.08
CA SER A 38 13.40 -1.56 -5.20
C SER A 38 12.74 -0.26 -4.75
N ALA A 39 13.29 0.87 -5.21
CA ALA A 39 12.72 2.19 -4.96
C ALA A 39 11.29 2.30 -5.52
N LYS A 40 10.37 2.84 -4.72
CA LYS A 40 8.99 3.10 -5.17
C LYS A 40 8.92 4.49 -5.78
N ARG A 41 8.37 4.61 -6.98
CA ARG A 41 8.21 5.89 -7.72
C ARG A 41 7.53 7.00 -6.92
N THR A 42 6.65 6.65 -5.97
CA THR A 42 5.92 7.63 -5.15
C THR A 42 6.75 8.24 -4.04
N THR A 43 7.77 7.52 -3.56
CA THR A 43 8.56 7.92 -2.38
C THR A 43 10.04 8.08 -2.70
N ASP A 44 10.49 7.66 -3.87
CA ASP A 44 11.90 7.50 -4.28
C ASP A 44 12.75 6.56 -3.43
N TYR A 45 12.25 6.15 -2.26
CA TYR A 45 12.86 5.17 -1.37
C TYR A 45 12.21 3.79 -1.51
N SER A 46 13.01 2.76 -1.28
CA SER A 46 12.60 1.36 -1.16
C SER A 46 12.05 1.07 0.24
N PRO A 47 11.16 0.08 0.40
CA PRO A 47 10.74 -0.40 1.72
C PRO A 47 11.90 -0.78 2.65
N PHE A 48 13.00 -1.30 2.11
CA PHE A 48 14.21 -1.62 2.86
C PHE A 48 14.86 -0.36 3.42
N GLU A 49 15.02 0.70 2.62
CA GLU A 49 15.53 2.00 3.09
C GLU A 49 14.61 2.62 4.16
N PHE A 50 13.30 2.42 4.08
CA PHE A 50 12.40 2.87 5.14
C PHE A 50 12.64 2.18 6.48
N GLN A 51 12.91 0.87 6.44
CA GLN A 51 13.06 0.07 7.65
C GLN A 51 14.45 0.23 8.27
N PHE A 52 15.48 0.26 7.43
CA PHE A 52 16.87 0.22 7.86
C PHE A 52 17.57 1.57 7.73
N GLY A 53 17.03 2.54 6.99
CA GLY A 53 17.67 3.83 6.77
C GLY A 53 18.85 3.78 5.80
N GLN A 54 19.07 2.66 5.11
CA GLN A 54 20.17 2.48 4.15
C GLN A 54 19.72 1.65 2.97
N LYS A 55 20.44 1.74 1.85
CA LYS A 55 20.19 0.91 0.66
C LYS A 55 20.62 -0.52 0.92
N ALA A 56 19.89 -1.47 0.36
CA ALA A 56 20.33 -2.86 0.39
C ALA A 56 21.57 -3.03 -0.50
N VAL A 57 22.61 -3.66 0.05
CA VAL A 57 23.82 -4.02 -0.70
C VAL A 57 23.55 -5.31 -1.47
N LEU A 58 23.64 -5.26 -2.80
CA LEU A 58 23.50 -6.44 -3.66
C LEU A 58 24.86 -7.05 -4.00
N PRO A 59 24.92 -8.33 -4.42
CA PRO A 59 26.17 -8.95 -4.87
C PRO A 59 26.89 -8.13 -5.95
N ILE A 60 26.12 -7.55 -6.89
CA ILE A 60 26.66 -6.68 -7.93
C ILE A 60 27.29 -5.39 -7.37
N ASP A 61 26.80 -4.86 -6.25
CA ASP A 61 27.40 -3.68 -5.61
C ASP A 61 28.79 -4.00 -5.04
N ILE A 62 28.98 -5.23 -4.54
CA ILE A 62 30.27 -5.71 -4.02
C ILE A 62 31.24 -5.94 -5.17
N GLU A 63 30.81 -6.62 -6.24
CA GLU A 63 31.63 -6.88 -7.42
C GLU A 63 32.04 -5.60 -8.14
N ALA A 64 31.10 -4.66 -8.30
CA ALA A 64 31.33 -3.39 -8.96
C ALA A 64 32.03 -2.35 -8.07
N LYS A 65 32.34 -2.68 -6.80
CA LYS A 65 32.86 -1.74 -5.79
C LYS A 65 32.06 -0.43 -5.75
N SER A 66 30.74 -0.55 -5.72
CA SER A 66 29.85 0.61 -5.74
C SER A 66 30.05 1.46 -4.47
N TYR A 67 29.62 2.72 -4.51
CA TYR A 67 29.73 3.64 -3.37
C TYR A 67 29.00 3.12 -2.11
N LEU A 68 28.14 2.11 -2.25
CA LEU A 68 27.46 1.42 -1.15
C LEU A 68 28.33 0.34 -0.49
N SER A 69 29.35 -0.16 -1.20
CA SER A 69 30.32 -1.09 -0.67
C SER A 69 31.40 -0.34 0.10
N PHE A 70 31.58 -0.68 1.38
CA PHE A 70 32.66 -0.12 2.17
C PHE A 70 33.99 -0.75 1.77
N GLU A 71 35.06 0.02 1.80
CA GLU A 71 36.42 -0.46 1.51
C GLU A 71 36.97 -1.23 2.71
N TRP A 72 36.42 -2.42 2.97
CA TRP A 72 36.77 -3.26 4.12
C TRP A 72 38.27 -3.60 4.22
N HIS A 73 39.01 -3.52 3.11
CA HIS A 73 40.46 -3.72 3.07
C HIS A 73 41.24 -2.61 3.80
N LYS A 74 40.62 -1.46 4.09
CA LYS A 74 41.22 -0.37 4.88
C LYS A 74 41.04 -0.54 6.39
N VAL A 75 40.13 -1.43 6.81
CA VAL A 75 39.88 -1.74 8.22
C VAL A 75 41.00 -2.66 8.70
N GLN A 76 41.90 -2.15 9.54
CA GLN A 76 43.05 -2.91 10.04
C GLN A 76 42.93 -3.24 11.53
N SER A 77 42.10 -2.50 12.27
CA SER A 77 41.87 -2.69 13.69
C SER A 77 40.38 -2.87 14.03
N THR A 78 40.10 -3.35 15.25
CA THR A 78 38.73 -3.39 15.80
C THR A 78 38.16 -1.99 15.97
N GLU A 79 39.00 -0.99 16.25
CA GLU A 79 38.59 0.41 16.40
C GLU A 79 38.11 0.98 15.06
N ASP A 80 38.88 0.77 13.98
CA ASP A 80 38.50 1.17 12.61
C ASP A 80 37.18 0.51 12.18
N LEU A 81 36.97 -0.76 12.58
CA LEU A 81 35.75 -1.49 12.31
C LEU A 81 34.54 -0.87 13.03
N LEU A 82 34.74 -0.48 14.29
CA LEU A 82 33.70 0.17 15.10
C LEU A 82 33.38 1.56 14.57
N GLU A 83 34.39 2.34 14.18
CA GLU A 83 34.24 3.66 13.55
C GLU A 83 33.44 3.55 12.25
N ALA A 84 33.86 2.70 11.31
CA ALA A 84 33.17 2.50 10.03
C ALA A 84 31.70 2.09 10.20
N ARG A 85 31.41 1.20 11.17
CA ARG A 85 30.03 0.80 11.48
C ARG A 85 29.23 1.91 12.12
N ALA A 86 29.84 2.70 13.01
CA ALA A 86 29.16 3.82 13.64
C ALA A 86 28.79 4.91 12.62
N GLU A 87 29.64 5.18 11.64
CA GLU A 87 29.33 6.09 10.52
C GLU A 87 28.17 5.58 9.65
N GLN A 88 28.14 4.28 9.35
CA GLN A 88 27.02 3.68 8.60
C GLN A 88 25.69 3.85 9.36
N LEU A 89 25.71 3.62 10.67
CA LEU A 89 24.52 3.72 11.51
C LEU A 89 24.07 5.17 11.74
N SER A 90 24.99 6.14 11.79
CA SER A 90 24.65 7.54 12.01
C SER A 90 23.88 8.16 10.83
N GLY A 91 24.18 7.74 9.59
CA GLY A 91 23.45 8.16 8.39
C GLY A 91 22.03 7.61 8.30
N GLU A 92 21.68 6.55 9.05
CA GLU A 92 20.37 5.88 8.94
C GLU A 92 19.21 6.78 9.37
N GLU A 93 19.38 7.59 10.40
CA GLU A 93 18.28 8.37 10.99
C GLU A 93 17.83 9.50 10.05
N GLU A 94 18.77 10.21 9.42
CA GLU A 94 18.43 11.26 8.46
C GLU A 94 17.64 10.71 7.27
N ILE A 95 18.05 9.55 6.76
CA ILE A 95 17.39 8.89 5.63
C ILE A 95 15.97 8.48 6.04
N ARG A 96 15.78 7.92 7.24
CA ARG A 96 14.45 7.53 7.74
C ARG A 96 13.53 8.74 7.90
N ILE A 97 14.01 9.85 8.43
CA ILE A 97 13.22 11.08 8.58
C ILE A 97 12.76 11.60 7.21
N ARG A 98 13.69 11.77 6.27
CA ARG A 98 13.36 12.25 4.90
C ARG A 98 12.41 11.30 4.18
N ALA A 99 12.62 9.99 4.31
CA ALA A 99 11.76 8.99 3.70
C ALA A 99 10.34 9.08 4.28
N LYS A 100 10.21 9.19 5.60
CA LYS A 100 8.91 9.32 6.30
C LYS A 100 8.14 10.57 5.86
N GLU A 101 8.82 11.70 5.71
CA GLU A 101 8.24 12.94 5.19
C GLU A 101 7.74 12.77 3.75
N LYS A 102 8.57 12.20 2.86
CA LYS A 102 8.14 11.90 1.48
C LYS A 102 6.93 10.98 1.44
N LEU A 103 6.88 9.94 2.28
CA LEU A 103 5.73 9.04 2.36
C LEU A 103 4.47 9.76 2.81
N LYS A 104 4.59 10.66 3.79
CA LYS A 104 3.47 11.49 4.25
C LYS A 104 2.95 12.38 3.12
N ASN A 105 3.84 13.11 2.45
CA ASN A 105 3.48 14.00 1.33
C ASN A 105 2.83 13.22 0.18
N ALA A 106 3.41 12.07 -0.21
CA ALA A 106 2.84 11.22 -1.26
C ALA A 106 1.43 10.71 -0.94
N ARG A 107 1.14 10.43 0.34
CA ARG A 107 -0.22 10.07 0.79
C ARG A 107 -1.17 11.26 0.69
N GLU A 108 -0.76 12.42 1.18
CA GLU A 108 -1.56 13.64 1.12
C GLU A 108 -1.87 14.06 -0.33
N ASP A 109 -0.89 13.98 -1.22
CA ASP A 109 -1.06 14.30 -2.63
C ASP A 109 -1.96 13.29 -3.33
N SER A 110 -1.86 12.01 -2.98
CA SER A 110 -2.79 10.99 -3.46
C SER A 110 -4.22 11.30 -3.02
N VAL A 111 -4.44 11.69 -1.75
CA VAL A 111 -5.77 12.08 -1.26
C VAL A 111 -6.28 13.29 -2.04
N LYS A 112 -5.50 14.37 -2.12
CA LYS A 112 -5.87 15.58 -2.88
C LYS A 112 -6.19 15.29 -4.36
N TYR A 113 -5.41 14.42 -4.99
CA TYR A 113 -5.66 14.01 -6.38
C TYR A 113 -7.01 13.29 -6.52
N TRP A 114 -7.30 12.33 -5.64
CA TRP A 114 -8.56 11.60 -5.69
C TRP A 114 -9.76 12.48 -5.30
N ASP A 115 -9.62 13.37 -4.32
CA ASP A 115 -10.65 14.33 -3.94
C ASP A 115 -11.01 15.23 -5.12
N ARG A 116 -10.01 15.77 -5.83
CA ARG A 116 -10.24 16.56 -7.05
C ARG A 116 -10.84 15.73 -8.18
N LYS A 117 -10.28 14.55 -8.43
CA LYS A 117 -10.71 13.68 -9.53
C LYS A 117 -12.13 13.18 -9.31
N LEU A 118 -12.52 12.89 -8.08
CA LEU A 118 -13.85 12.42 -7.73
C LEU A 118 -14.76 13.56 -7.29
N ALA A 119 -14.33 14.82 -7.33
CA ALA A 119 -15.13 15.96 -6.87
C ALA A 119 -16.53 16.02 -7.52
N TYR A 120 -16.64 15.59 -8.78
CA TYR A 120 -17.93 15.49 -9.49
C TYR A 120 -18.81 14.31 -9.04
N GLN A 121 -18.22 13.31 -8.36
CA GLN A 121 -18.89 12.14 -7.79
C GLN A 121 -19.03 12.21 -6.26
N ILE A 122 -18.34 13.15 -5.59
CA ILE A 122 -18.47 13.35 -4.14
C ILE A 122 -19.92 13.75 -3.89
N ARG A 123 -20.70 12.76 -3.43
CA ARG A 123 -22.09 12.96 -3.02
C ARG A 123 -22.06 13.90 -1.83
N LYS A 124 -22.98 14.87 -1.80
CA LYS A 124 -23.28 15.60 -0.57
C LYS A 124 -23.55 14.55 0.53
N PRO A 125 -23.09 14.78 1.77
CA PRO A 125 -23.35 13.84 2.85
C PRO A 125 -24.86 13.68 2.99
N ILE A 126 -25.31 12.43 3.04
CA ILE A 126 -26.71 12.06 3.20
C ILE A 126 -27.18 12.56 4.57
N HIS A 127 -28.25 13.33 4.60
CA HIS A 127 -28.75 13.90 5.85
C HIS A 127 -29.56 12.86 6.65
N PRO A 128 -29.49 12.89 7.99
CA PRO A 128 -30.37 12.09 8.83
C PRO A 128 -31.85 12.25 8.44
N GLY A 129 -32.58 11.15 8.29
CA GLY A 129 -33.98 11.13 7.88
C GLY A 129 -34.22 10.94 6.38
N GLU A 130 -33.19 11.06 5.53
CA GLU A 130 -33.34 10.82 4.08
C GLU A 130 -33.57 9.34 3.77
N ILE A 131 -34.45 9.09 2.80
CA ILE A 131 -34.73 7.74 2.30
C ILE A 131 -33.73 7.40 1.20
N ILE A 132 -33.03 6.28 1.36
CA ILE A 132 -31.96 5.85 0.47
C ILE A 132 -32.12 4.38 0.05
N LEU A 133 -31.59 4.09 -1.14
CA LEU A 133 -31.38 2.72 -1.62
C LEU A 133 -29.91 2.35 -1.49
N VAL A 134 -29.66 1.18 -0.94
CA VAL A 134 -28.32 0.62 -0.77
C VAL A 134 -27.99 -0.26 -1.97
N TYR A 135 -26.89 0.04 -2.64
CA TYR A 135 -26.37 -0.80 -3.71
C TYR A 135 -25.56 -1.97 -3.14
N ASN A 136 -25.94 -3.20 -3.49
CA ASN A 136 -25.25 -4.40 -3.05
C ASN A 136 -24.10 -4.77 -3.99
N LYS A 137 -22.89 -4.27 -3.68
CA LYS A 137 -21.66 -4.56 -4.45
C LYS A 137 -21.29 -6.05 -4.48
N ALA A 138 -21.69 -6.86 -3.48
CA ALA A 138 -21.35 -8.28 -3.45
C ALA A 138 -21.98 -9.08 -4.61
N LEU A 139 -23.06 -8.55 -5.21
CA LEU A 139 -23.72 -9.14 -6.38
C LEU A 139 -23.00 -8.82 -7.70
N GLU A 140 -22.04 -7.90 -7.71
CA GLU A 140 -21.32 -7.47 -8.92
C GLU A 140 -20.35 -8.55 -9.42
N SER A 141 -19.74 -9.30 -8.50
CA SER A 141 -18.73 -10.32 -8.81
C SER A 141 -19.32 -11.67 -9.21
N GLN A 142 -20.64 -11.86 -9.09
CA GLN A 142 -21.30 -13.15 -9.32
C GLN A 142 -22.08 -13.12 -10.63
N TRP A 143 -21.51 -13.75 -11.67
CA TRP A 143 -22.12 -13.85 -13.00
C TRP A 143 -23.54 -14.44 -12.98
N VAL A 144 -23.85 -15.35 -12.05
CA VAL A 144 -25.17 -15.99 -11.92
C VAL A 144 -26.27 -15.00 -11.49
N LEU A 145 -25.91 -13.86 -10.89
CA LEU A 145 -26.85 -12.90 -10.32
C LEU A 145 -26.96 -11.62 -11.16
N LEU A 146 -26.48 -11.64 -12.41
CA LEU A 146 -26.53 -10.53 -13.36
C LEU A 146 -27.93 -9.89 -13.46
N PHE A 147 -28.98 -10.70 -13.36
CA PHE A 147 -30.39 -10.31 -13.49
C PHE A 147 -31.11 -10.02 -12.16
N LYS A 148 -30.48 -10.22 -10.99
CA LYS A 148 -31.12 -9.90 -9.71
C LYS A 148 -31.04 -8.40 -9.43
N ASN A 149 -32.12 -7.83 -8.88
CA ASN A 149 -32.12 -6.44 -8.44
C ASN A 149 -31.00 -6.24 -7.38
N ARG A 150 -30.11 -5.29 -7.67
CA ARG A 150 -28.91 -5.01 -6.86
C ARG A 150 -29.15 -3.97 -5.79
N TRP A 151 -30.30 -3.30 -5.83
CA TRP A 151 -30.68 -2.28 -4.87
C TRP A 151 -31.52 -2.90 -3.75
N LYS A 152 -31.18 -2.59 -2.50
CA LYS A 152 -31.95 -2.92 -1.30
C LYS A 152 -32.51 -1.65 -0.68
N GLY A 153 -33.67 -1.77 -0.03
CA GLY A 153 -34.36 -0.66 0.61
C GLY A 153 -35.77 -0.49 0.04
N PRO A 154 -36.47 0.60 0.39
CA PRO A 154 -35.98 1.85 0.99
C PRO A 154 -35.55 1.75 2.48
N TYR A 155 -34.48 2.46 2.84
CA TYR A 155 -34.01 2.64 4.22
C TYR A 155 -33.92 4.12 4.58
N ARG A 156 -33.92 4.45 5.87
CA ARG A 156 -33.72 5.81 6.36
C ARG A 156 -32.32 5.96 6.96
N ALA A 157 -31.63 7.05 6.63
CA ALA A 157 -30.31 7.34 7.19
C ALA A 157 -30.43 7.87 8.62
N VAL A 158 -29.70 7.29 9.57
CA VAL A 158 -29.71 7.73 10.97
C VAL A 158 -28.58 8.73 11.23
N ARG A 159 -27.34 8.34 10.91
CA ARG A 159 -26.15 9.19 11.05
C ARG A 159 -24.97 8.63 10.28
N GLN A 160 -23.99 9.49 10.01
CA GLN A 160 -22.69 9.12 9.47
C GLN A 160 -21.67 8.95 10.59
N ILE A 161 -20.82 7.92 10.52
CA ILE A 161 -19.72 7.69 11.47
C ILE A 161 -18.40 8.15 10.84
N ASN A 162 -17.69 9.07 11.49
CA ASN A 162 -16.32 9.51 11.13
C ASN A 162 -16.13 9.81 9.63
N ASN A 163 -17.12 10.43 8.98
CA ASN A 163 -17.13 10.71 7.54
C ASN A 163 -16.96 9.45 6.66
N GLY A 164 -17.34 8.28 7.18
CA GLY A 164 -17.27 6.97 6.54
C GLY A 164 -18.66 6.35 6.42
N PRO A 165 -18.91 5.17 7.00
CA PRO A 165 -20.17 4.45 6.81
C PRO A 165 -21.35 5.11 7.54
N TYR A 166 -22.55 4.88 6.99
CA TYR A 166 -23.82 5.28 7.54
C TYR A 166 -24.47 4.14 8.35
N GLU A 167 -25.08 4.53 9.47
CA GLU A 167 -26.06 3.71 10.18
C GLU A 167 -27.44 3.95 9.56
N LEU A 168 -28.14 2.88 9.22
CA LEU A 168 -29.44 2.91 8.57
C LEU A 168 -30.50 2.23 9.43
N GLU A 169 -31.74 2.65 9.25
CA GLU A 169 -32.93 2.01 9.81
C GLU A 169 -33.93 1.67 8.71
N GLU A 170 -34.72 0.63 8.96
CA GLU A 170 -35.92 0.33 8.17
C GLU A 170 -36.97 1.43 8.37
N LEU A 171 -37.98 1.49 7.48
CA LEU A 171 -38.99 2.54 7.53
C LEU A 171 -39.87 2.49 8.80
N ASP A 172 -39.90 1.35 9.49
CA ASP A 172 -40.57 1.12 10.76
C ASP A 172 -39.76 1.56 11.99
N GLY A 173 -38.52 2.02 11.79
CA GLY A 173 -37.58 2.43 12.85
C GLY A 173 -36.66 1.30 13.35
N THR A 174 -36.69 0.11 12.74
CA THR A 174 -35.78 -0.98 13.10
C THR A 174 -34.37 -0.68 12.59
N LYS A 175 -33.41 -0.52 13.51
CA LYS A 175 -32.01 -0.24 13.15
C LYS A 175 -31.33 -1.46 12.54
N LEU A 176 -30.67 -1.28 11.40
CA LEU A 176 -29.90 -2.33 10.76
C LEU A 176 -28.58 -2.55 11.52
N ALA A 177 -28.26 -3.81 11.80
CA ALA A 177 -26.98 -4.19 12.41
C ALA A 177 -25.78 -3.96 11.47
N THR A 178 -26.02 -3.96 10.16
CA THR A 178 -25.00 -3.76 9.14
C THR A 178 -24.87 -2.28 8.79
N ARG A 179 -23.63 -1.79 8.70
CA ARG A 179 -23.30 -0.43 8.29
C ARG A 179 -23.00 -0.38 6.80
N PHE A 180 -23.36 0.71 6.13
CA PHE A 180 -23.26 0.84 4.67
C PHE A 180 -22.37 2.02 4.28
N ALA A 181 -21.50 1.84 3.29
CA ALA A 181 -20.52 2.84 2.82
C ALA A 181 -20.64 3.08 1.31
#